data_AF-A0A1A9HMW6-F1
#
_entry.id   AF-A0A1A9HMW6-F1
#
_cell.length_a   1.000
_cell.length_b   1.000
_cell.length_c   1.000
_cell.angle_alpha   90.00
_cell.angle_beta   90.00
_cell.angle_gamma   90.00
#
_symmetry.space_group_name_H-M   'P 1'
#
loop_
_entity.id
_entity.type
_entity.pdbx_description
1 polymer ?
#
loop_
_entity_poly.entity_id
_entity_poly.type
_entity_poly.pdbx_seq_one_letter_code
_entity_poly.pdbx_strand_id
1 'polypeptide(L)' 'MYPIPSYHPSEILQAKIRLAALEDRQTDAEILSKAAQLYFRIRQELRSGRVIGFVEPDRKDQLAEEIVGI' A
#
# COMPACT_ATOMS: atom_id res chain seq x y z
N MET A 1 -23.03 18.09 5.77
CA MET A 1 -21.55 17.98 5.77
C MET A 1 -21.19 17.11 6.96
N TYR A 2 -20.72 15.88 6.74
CA TYR A 2 -20.29 15.02 7.86
C TYR A 2 -18.88 15.45 8.27
N PRO A 3 -18.63 15.75 9.56
CA PRO A 3 -17.28 16.05 10.00
C PRO A 3 -16.42 14.83 9.74
N ILE A 4 -15.31 15.03 9.01
CA ILE A 4 -14.29 14.00 8.87
C ILE A 4 -13.64 13.90 10.26
N PRO A 5 -13.69 12.73 10.92
CA PRO A 5 -13.01 12.55 12.20
C PRO A 5 -11.54 12.92 12.07
N SER A 6 -11.00 13.64 13.05
CA SER A 6 -9.57 13.92 13.08
C SER A 6 -8.80 12.59 13.18
N TYR A 7 -7.84 12.41 12.28
CA TYR A 7 -7.02 11.22 12.25
C TYR A 7 -5.96 11.32 13.35
N HIS A 8 -5.99 10.37 14.28
CA HIS A 8 -4.95 10.19 15.29
C HIS A 8 -4.43 8.74 15.18
N PRO A 9 -3.24 8.51 14.60
CA PRO A 9 -2.68 7.17 14.56
C PRO A 9 -2.39 6.68 15.98
N SER A 10 -2.46 5.36 16.18
CA SER A 10 -1.91 4.78 17.41
C SER A 10 -0.41 5.05 17.50
N GLU A 11 0.13 5.11 18.72
CA GLU A 11 1.57 5.32 18.95
C GLU A 11 2.43 4.30 18.20
N ILE A 12 1.98 3.04 18.15
CA ILE A 12 2.64 1.96 17.41
C ILE A 12 2.70 2.26 15.91
N LEU A 13 1.60 2.75 15.33
CA LEU A 13 1.55 3.09 13.90
C LEU A 13 2.45 4.29 13.61
N GLN A 14 2.43 5.30 14.47
CA GLN A 14 3.28 6.48 14.34
C GLN A 14 4.77 6.11 14.40
N ALA A 15 5.16 5.22 15.32
CA ALA A 15 6.53 4.71 15.41
C ALA A 15 6.96 3.97 14.13
N LYS A 16 6.06 3.16 13.54
CA LYS A 16 6.34 2.46 12.26
C LYS A 16 6.50 3.43 11.09
N ILE A 17 5.64 4.45 11.00
CA ILE A 17 5.76 5.49 9.97
C ILE A 17 7.10 6.23 10.11
N ARG A 18 7.47 6.57 11.35
CA ARG A 18 8.72 7.28 11.62
C ARG A 18 9.95 6.46 11.27
N LEU A 19 9.94 5.17 11.59
CA LEU A 19 11.03 4.26 11.24
C LEU A 19 11.20 4.16 9.71
N ALA A 20 10.11 3.92 8.97
CA ALA A 20 10.15 3.87 7.51
C ALA A 20 10.64 5.19 6.89
N ALA A 21 10.21 6.33 7.43
CA ALA A 21 10.66 7.64 7.00
C ALA A 21 12.19 7.81 7.17
N LEU A 22 12.76 7.31 8.27
CA LEU A 22 14.20 7.33 8.52
C LEU A 22 14.97 6.40 7.58
N GLU A 23 14.48 5.17 7.39
CA GLU A 23 15.09 4.17 6.51
C GLU A 23 15.14 4.65 5.05
N ASP A 24 14.05 5.25 4.57
CA ASP A 24 13.91 5.70 3.18
C ASP A 24 14.43 7.13 2.94
N ARG A 25 14.89 7.84 3.98
CA ARG A 25 15.26 9.27 3.96
C ARG A 25 14.14 10.17 3.44
N GLN A 26 12.92 9.91 3.92
CA GLN A 26 11.72 10.65 3.57
C GLN A 26 11.07 11.28 4.80
N THR A 27 10.04 12.07 4.57
CA THR A 27 9.17 12.60 5.62
C THR A 27 8.04 11.62 5.94
N ASP A 28 7.54 11.67 7.17
CA ASP A 28 6.35 10.92 7.60
C ASP A 28 5.15 11.15 6.64
N ALA A 29 5.01 12.38 6.13
CA ALA A 29 3.95 12.76 5.18
C ALA A 29 4.09 12.07 3.81
N GLU A 30 5.32 11.90 3.31
CA GLU A 30 5.58 11.15 2.08
C GLU A 30 5.29 9.66 2.25
N ILE A 31 5.67 9.07 3.39
CA ILE A 31 5.34 7.68 3.72
C ILE A 31 3.82 7.47 3.78
N LEU A 32 3.10 8.37 4.46
CA LEU A 32 1.64 8.35 4.51
C LEU A 32 1.00 8.50 3.14
N SER A 33 1.52 9.40 2.30
CA SER A 33 1.03 9.61 0.93
C SER A 33 1.20 8.35 0.08
N LYS A 34 2.38 7.71 0.14
CA LYS A 34 2.64 6.44 -0.55
C LYS A 34 1.71 5.32 -0.08
N ALA A 35 1.53 5.19 1.24
CA ALA A 35 0.64 4.18 1.82
C ALA A 35 -0.81 4.38 1.38
N ALA A 36 -1.30 5.62 1.37
CA ALA A 36 -2.64 5.96 0.89
C ALA A 36 -2.82 5.66 -0.60
N GLN A 37 -1.85 6.05 -1.44
CA GLN A 37 -1.87 5.74 -2.87
C GLN A 37 -1.91 4.24 -3.14
N LEU A 38 -1.09 3.46 -2.43
CA LEU A 38 -1.07 2.00 -2.53
C LEU A 38 -2.41 1.40 -2.13
N TYR A 39 -2.98 1.83 -1.01
CA TYR A 39 -4.30 1.37 -0.55
C TYR A 39 -5.39 1.62 -1.59
N PHE A 40 -5.48 2.84 -2.13
CA PHE A 40 -6.51 3.18 -3.12
C PHE A 40 -6.33 2.43 -4.43
N ARG A 41 -5.08 2.25 -4.87
CA ARG A 41 -4.76 1.43 -6.05
C ARG A 41 -5.21 -0.01 -5.85
N ILE A 42 -4.80 -0.65 -4.75
CA ILE A 42 -5.20 -2.03 -4.43
C ILE A 42 -6.73 -2.16 -4.39
N ARG A 43 -7.40 -1.22 -3.71
CA ARG A 43 -8.87 -1.19 -3.62
C ARG A 43 -9.54 -1.07 -4.99
N GLN A 44 -8.98 -0.30 -5.91
CA GLN A 44 -9.48 -0.16 -7.28
C GLN A 44 -9.31 -1.46 -8.07
N GLU A 45 -8.13 -2.06 -8.04
CA GLU A 45 -7.84 -3.32 -8.75
C GLU A 45 -8.74 -4.46 -8.26
N LEU A 46 -8.90 -4.62 -6.94
CA LEU A 46 -9.80 -5.63 -6.37
C LEU A 46 -11.25 -5.44 -6.82
N ARG A 47 -11.72 -4.19 -6.90
CA ARG A 47 -13.07 -3.87 -7.42
C ARG A 47 -13.22 -4.18 -8.91
N SER A 48 -12.12 -4.16 -9.68
CA SER A 48 -12.12 -4.54 -11.09
C SER A 48 -12.03 -6.05 -11.32
N GLY A 49 -12.04 -6.86 -10.26
CA GLY A 49 -11.95 -8.32 -10.34
C GLY A 49 -10.52 -8.85 -10.52
N ARG A 50 -9.50 -7.99 -10.36
CA ARG A 50 -8.10 -8.39 -10.49
C ARG A 50 -7.56 -8.94 -9.18
N VAL A 51 -6.76 -10.00 -9.26
CA VAL A 51 -6.05 -10.60 -8.12
C VAL A 51 -4.69 -9.91 -7.98
N ILE A 52 -4.38 -9.43 -6.78
CA ILE A 52 -3.07 -8.85 -6.45
C ILE A 52 -2.33 -9.83 -5.56
N GLY A 53 -1.12 -10.22 -5.96
CA GLY A 53 -0.25 -11.11 -5.21
C GLY A 53 1.17 -10.55 -5.09
N PHE A 54 1.93 -11.08 -4.14
CA PHE A 54 3.36 -10.84 -4.07
C PHE A 54 4.09 -11.89 -4.89
N VAL A 55 5.11 -11.44 -5.61
CA VAL A 55 5.92 -12.25 -6.49
C VAL A 55 7.33 -12.25 -5.93
N GLU A 56 7.89 -13.43 -5.69
CA GLU A 56 9.31 -13.55 -5.35
C GLU A 56 10.16 -12.92 -6.48
N PRO A 57 11.19 -12.12 -6.17
CA PRO A 57 11.99 -11.43 -7.18
C PRO A 57 12.49 -12.35 -8.30
N ASP A 58 12.83 -13.58 -7.93
CA ASP A 58 13.37 -14.64 -8.79
C ASP A 58 12.33 -15.25 -9.74
N ARG A 59 11.05 -14.93 -9.53
CA ARG A 59 9.89 -15.43 -10.31
C ARG A 59 9.18 -14.32 -11.10
N LYS A 60 9.73 -13.10 -11.15
CA LYS A 60 9.11 -11.97 -11.87
C LYS A 60 8.84 -12.26 -13.34
N ASP A 61 9.73 -12.99 -14.00
CA ASP A 61 9.58 -13.35 -15.41
C ASP A 61 8.51 -14.43 -15.65
N GLN A 62 8.09 -15.15 -14.60
CA GLN A 62 7.06 -16.20 -14.69
C GLN A 62 5.63 -15.67 -14.60
N LEU A 63 5.40 -14.46 -14.08
CA LEU A 63 4.04 -13.87 -14.02
C LEU A 63 3.60 -13.13 -15.27
N ALA A 64 4.43 -13.09 -16.32
CA ALA A 64 3.99 -12.60 -17.61
C ALA A 64 2.89 -13.49 -18.23
N GLU A 65 2.74 -14.74 -17.77
CA GLU A 65 1.77 -15.70 -18.28
C GLU A 65 1.02 -16.41 -17.13
N GLU A 66 0.04 -15.76 -16.50
CA GLU A 66 -1.13 -16.48 -15.98
C GLU A 66 -2.28 -15.52 -15.66
N ILE A 67 -3.22 -15.39 -16.61
CA ILE A 67 -4.61 -15.02 -16.33
C ILE A 67 -5.35 -16.35 -16.18
N VAL A 68 -5.46 -16.87 -14.97
CA VAL A 68 -6.38 -17.97 -14.70
C VAL A 68 -7.75 -17.37 -14.39
N GLY A 69 -8.60 -17.32 -15.40
CA GLY A 69 -10.04 -17.17 -15.20
C GLY A 69 -10.64 -18.50 -14.75
N ILE A 70 -11.46 -18.46 -13.70
CA ILE A 70 -12.52 -19.43 -13.44
C ILE A 70 -13.76 -18.65 -13.05
#